data_AF-X1DSF0-F1
#
_entry.id   AF-X1DSF0-F1
#
_cell.length_a   1.000
_cell.length_b   1.000
_cell.length_c   1.000
_cell.angle_alpha   90.00
_cell.angle_beta   90.00
_cell.angle_gamma   90.00
#
_symmetry.space_group_name_H-M   'P 1'
#
loop_
_entity.id
_entity.type
_entity.pdbx_description
1 polymer ?
#
loop_
_entity_poly.entity_id
_entity_poly.type
_entity_poly.pdbx_seq_one_letter_code
_entity_poly.pdbx_strand_id
1 'polypeptide(L)' 'MVKTCVICGKKHNCREYTCSDECHELFKQKLVKEFGEYKIVVDAVTGKEHQVPLVDIFEKGLKQEDLKNYPVVDVKK' A
#
# COMPACT_ATOMS: atom_id res chain seq x y z
N MET A 1 14.97 10.45 15.93
CA MET A 1 13.64 10.16 16.50
C MET A 1 13.58 8.66 16.76
N VAL A 2 13.26 8.23 17.98
CA VAL A 2 13.07 6.81 18.31
C VAL A 2 11.64 6.44 17.94
N LYS A 3 11.45 5.49 17.03
CA LYS A 3 10.14 4.94 16.67
C LYS A 3 10.00 3.51 17.17
N THR A 4 8.76 3.07 17.34
CA THR A 4 8.44 1.69 17.73
C THR A 4 8.02 0.92 16.49
N CYS A 5 8.67 -0.22 16.24
CA CYS A 5 8.32 -1.10 15.13
C CYS A 5 6.88 -1.61 15.30
N VAL A 6 6.05 -1.46 14.26
CA VAL A 6 4.64 -1.86 14.29
C VAL A 6 4.41 -3.37 14.34
N ILE A 7 5.44 -4.17 14.02
CA ILE A 7 5.37 -5.63 14.04
C ILE A 7 5.89 -6.21 15.35
N CYS A 8 7.11 -5.85 15.75
CA CYS A 8 7.77 -6.49 16.90
C CYS A 8 7.83 -5.61 18.15
N GLY A 9 7.37 -4.36 18.10
CA GLY A 9 7.35 -3.45 19.25
C GLY A 9 8.73 -2.95 19.71
N LYS A 10 9.81 -3.30 19.01
CA LYS A 10 11.17 -2.83 19.33
C LYS A 10 11.33 -1.35 18.98
N LYS A 11 12.03 -0.61 19.83
CA LYS A 11 12.44 0.76 19.56
C LYS A 11 13.61 0.76 18.58
N HIS A 12 13.51 1.54 17.52
CA HIS A 12 14.56 1.68 16.52
C HIS A 12 14.68 3.14 16.05
N ASN A 13 15.86 3.49 15.55
CA ASN A 13 16.20 4.85 15.10
C ASN A 13 16.11 4.99 13.58
N CYS A 14 15.09 4.43 12.95
CA CYS A 14 14.85 4.61 11.51
C CYS A 14 13.65 5.52 11.25
N ARG A 15 13.58 6.07 10.03
CA ARG A 15 12.43 6.87 9.57
C ARG A 15 11.20 5.98 9.34
N GLU A 16 11.43 4.72 9.03
CA GLU A 16 10.43 3.72 8.68
C GLU A 16 9.59 3.25 9.87
N TYR A 17 8.52 2.51 9.58
CA TYR A 17 7.60 1.93 10.57
C TYR A 17 8.08 0.57 11.10
N THR A 18 9.06 -0.04 10.45
CA THR A 18 9.58 -1.38 10.73
C THR A 18 11.07 -1.32 11.02
N CYS A 19 11.57 -2.20 11.89
CA CYS A 19 12.95 -2.19 12.33
C CYS A 19 13.91 -3.04 11.47
N SER A 20 13.38 -3.88 10.59
CA SER A 20 14.13 -4.78 9.72
C SER A 20 13.30 -5.12 8.49
N ASP A 21 13.96 -5.62 7.43
CA ASP A 21 13.30 -6.09 6.20
C ASP A 21 12.30 -7.22 6.49
N GLU A 22 12.64 -8.13 7.41
CA GLU A 22 11.70 -9.20 7.83
C GLU A 22 10.41 -8.62 8.44
N CYS A 23 10.52 -7.62 9.32
CA CYS A 23 9.35 -6.93 9.86
C CYS A 23 8.60 -6.15 8.77
N HIS A 24 9.30 -5.65 7.75
CA HIS A 24 8.69 -4.96 6.63
C HIS A 24 7.83 -5.91 5.78
N GLU A 25 8.35 -7.08 5.43
CA GLU A 25 7.61 -8.12 4.69
C GLU A 25 6.40 -8.62 5.48
N LEU A 26 6.56 -8.88 6.79
CA LEU A 26 5.44 -9.27 7.65
C LEU A 26 4.37 -8.17 7.71
N PHE A 27 4.77 -6.91 7.67
CA PHE A 27 3.84 -5.79 7.64
C PHE A 27 3.06 -5.75 6.33
N LYS A 28 3.72 -5.94 5.18
CA LYS A 28 3.05 -6.05 3.87
C LYS A 28 2.03 -7.20 3.85
N GLN A 29 2.41 -8.38 4.34
CA GLN A 29 1.50 -9.52 4.42
C GLN A 29 0.29 -9.24 5.32
N LYS A 30 0.50 -8.58 6.46
CA LYS A 30 -0.59 -8.20 7.37
C LYS A 30 -1.55 -7.22 6.71
N LEU A 31 -1.03 -6.22 5.99
CA LEU A 31 -1.84 -5.26 5.25
C LEU A 31 -2.66 -5.96 4.15
N VAL A 32 -2.05 -6.86 3.37
CA VAL A 32 -2.77 -7.65 2.34
C VAL A 32 -3.83 -8.54 2.98
N LYS A 33 -3.55 -9.15 4.13
CA LYS A 33 -4.53 -9.99 4.83
C LYS A 33 -5.71 -9.19 5.37
N GLU A 34 -5.49 -7.95 5.80
CA GLU A 34 -6.52 -7.11 6.42
C GLU A 34 -7.35 -6.33 5.38
N PHE A 35 -6.71 -5.82 4.32
CA PHE A 35 -7.34 -4.95 3.32
C PHE A 35 -7.52 -5.61 1.95
N GLY A 36 -6.98 -6.80 1.73
CA GLY A 36 -6.95 -7.49 0.44
C GLY A 36 -5.69 -7.17 -0.38
N GLU A 37 -5.50 -7.94 -1.45
CA GLU A 37 -4.33 -7.80 -2.35
C GLU A 37 -4.43 -6.55 -3.23
N TYR A 38 -5.65 -6.14 -3.58
CA TYR A 38 -5.92 -4.99 -4.44
C TYR A 38 -6.92 -4.04 -3.81
N LYS A 39 -6.78 -2.77 -4.16
CA LYS A 39 -7.73 -1.72 -3.82
C LYS A 39 -8.23 -1.05 -5.09
N ILE A 40 -9.54 -0.82 -5.15
CA ILE A 40 -10.15 -0.06 -6.23
C ILE A 40 -9.96 1.43 -5.94
N VAL A 41 -9.36 2.15 -6.88
CA VAL A 41 -9.10 3.57 -6.78
C VAL A 41 -9.76 4.27 -7.96
N VAL A 42 -10.57 5.28 -7.66
CA VAL A 42 -11.25 6.06 -8.69
C VAL A 42 -10.34 7.18 -9.16
N ASP A 43 -10.09 7.24 -10.45
CA ASP A 43 -9.43 8.36 -11.11
C ASP A 43 -10.33 9.59 -11.01
N ALA A 44 -9.91 10.59 -10.23
CA ALA A 44 -10.65 11.84 -10.06
C ALA A 44 -10.83 12.67 -11.35
N VAL A 45 -10.00 12.46 -12.37
CA VAL A 45 -10.05 13.20 -13.65
C VAL A 45 -10.95 12.48 -14.65
N THR A 46 -10.79 11.16 -14.80
CA THR A 46 -11.51 10.38 -15.81
C THR A 46 -12.75 9.67 -15.27
N GLY A 47 -12.91 9.58 -13.95
CA GLY A 47 -13.96 8.82 -13.27
C GLY A 47 -13.80 7.31 -13.37
N LYS A 48 -12.70 6.81 -13.95
CA LYS A 48 -12.47 5.37 -14.14
C LYS A 48 -11.99 4.72 -12.86
N GLU A 49 -12.41 3.47 -12.65
CA GLU A 49 -11.99 2.68 -11.50
C GLU A 49 -10.77 1.85 -11.89
N HIS A 50 -9.67 1.98 -11.14
CA HIS A 50 -8.43 1.25 -11.36
C HIS A 50 -8.21 0.25 -10.23
N GLN A 51 -7.81 -0.97 -10.59
CA GLN A 51 -7.41 -1.97 -9.62
C GLN A 51 -5.91 -1.83 -9.34
N VAL A 52 -5.57 -1.38 -8.13
CA VAL A 52 -4.20 -1.08 -7.73
C VAL A 52 -3.74 -2.07 -6.64
N PRO A 53 -2.57 -2.73 -6.78
CA PRO A 53 -2.03 -3.59 -5.74
C PRO A 53 -1.73 -2.79 -4.46
N LEU A 54 -2.15 -3.32 -3.31
CA LEU A 54 -1.98 -2.63 -2.02
C LEU A 54 -0.50 -2.37 -1.68
N VAL A 55 0.37 -3.32 -2.06
CA VAL A 55 1.82 -3.22 -1.88
C VAL A 55 2.41 -2.04 -2.64
N ASP A 56 1.93 -1.79 -3.87
CA ASP A 56 2.39 -0.66 -4.67
C ASP A 56 2.02 0.68 -4.03
N ILE A 57 0.78 0.80 -3.53
CA ILE A 57 0.33 1.99 -2.79
C ILE A 57 1.19 2.23 -1.56
N PHE A 58 1.55 1.17 -0.84
CA PHE A 58 2.31 1.28 0.40
C PHE A 58 3.78 1.62 0.17
N GLU A 59 4.45 0.98 -0.80
CA GLU A 59 5.89 1.15 -1.01
C GLU A 59 6.23 2.37 -1.87
N LYS A 60 5.44 2.62 -2.92
CA LYS A 60 5.74 3.69 -3.89
C LYS A 60 4.88 4.94 -3.66
N GLY A 61 3.82 4.81 -2.86
CA GLY A 61 2.72 5.76 -2.89
C GLY A 61 1.87 5.57 -4.15
N LEU A 62 0.77 6.32 -4.23
CA LEU A 62 -0.08 6.35 -5.42
C LEU A 62 -0.37 7.80 -5.77
N LYS A 63 0.08 8.27 -6.94
CA LYS A 63 -0.28 9.57 -7.49
C LYS A 63 -1.35 9.41 -8.56
N GLN A 64 -2.05 10.51 -8.82
CA GLN A 64 -3.07 10.57 -9.88
C GLN A 64 -2.51 10.14 -11.25
N GLU A 65 -1.29 10.58 -11.57
CA GLU A 65 -0.62 10.24 -12.84
C GLU A 65 -0.24 8.76 -12.98
N ASP A 66 -0.14 8.03 -11.87
CA ASP A 66 0.24 6.61 -11.86
C ASP A 66 -0.96 5.71 -12.20
N LEU A 67 -2.18 6.19 -12.02
CA LEU A 67 -3.42 5.43 -12.29
C LEU A 67 -3.48 4.89 -13.72
N LYS A 68 -2.90 5.62 -14.69
CA LYS A 68 -2.82 5.18 -16.10
C LYS A 68 -2.06 3.87 -16.31
N ASN A 69 -1.22 3.47 -15.35
CA ASN A 69 -0.42 2.25 -15.44
C ASN A 69 -1.16 1.02 -14.89
N TYR A 70 -2.31 1.21 -14.24
CA TYR A 70 -3.08 0.14 -13.62
C TYR A 70 -4.33 -0.20 -14.45
N PRO A 71 -4.74 -1.47 -14.49
CA PRO A 71 -5.89 -1.89 -15.28
C PRO A 71 -7.17 -1.22 -14.77
N VAL A 72 -7.98 -0.74 -15.72
CA VAL A 72 -9.32 -0.24 -15.45
C VAL A 72 -10.24 -1.44 -15.25
N VAL A 73 -10.98 -1.44 -14.14
CA VAL A 73 -12.04 -2.41 -13.89
C VAL A 73 -13.36 -1.78 -14.30
N ASP A 74 -13.92 -2.25 -15.42
CA ASP A 74 -15.32 -1.99 -15.74
C ASP A 74 -16.18 -2.83 -14.80
N VAL A 75 -16.59 -2.23 -13.67
CA VAL A 75 -17.65 -2.80 -12.86
C VAL A 75 -18.94 -2.66 -13.66
N LYS A 76 -19.23 -3.64 -14.53
CA LYS A 76 -20.54 -3.75 -15.17
C LYS A 76 -21.57 -3.88 -14.04
N LYS A 77 -22.25 -2.77 -13.77
CA LYS A 77 -23.34 -2.63 -12.82
C LYS A 77 -24.60 -3.32 -13.32
#